data_AF-A0A924GW48-F1
#
_entry.id   AF-A0A924GW48-F1
#
_cell.length_a   1.000
_cell.length_b   1.000
_cell.length_c   1.000
_cell.angle_alpha   90.00
_cell.angle_beta   90.00
_cell.angle_gamma   90.00
#
_symmetry.space_group_name_H-M   'P 1'
#
loop_
_entity.id
_entity.type
_entity.pdbx_description
1 polymer ?
#
loop_
_entity_poly.entity_id
_entity_poly.type
_entity_poly.pdbx_seq_one_letter_code
_entity_poly.pdbx_strand_id
1 'polypeptide(L)'
;MSFQWIRRALMALASVSLLALAGCGSSTTESQFVPTRAIAFGDAFSDVGQTGAKYTVNDTSTNTWGATVATGYLLASTPASAGGTFYATGNARVTLHPDAAGNAATPTITEQITAFSAGSSSTKNDLILVEGGYSDIIAQVAALNAGSQTNEQMPNNVGQAARDLGAQVRRIVNAGGSHIALMGVYDL
;
A
#
# COMPACT_ATOMS: atom_id res chain seq x y z
N MET A 1 24.47 63.64 -5.95
CA MET A 1 23.01 63.36 -6.04
C MET A 1 22.65 61.99 -6.64
N SER A 2 23.59 61.08 -6.99
CA SER A 2 23.27 59.76 -7.59
C SER A 2 23.05 58.61 -6.58
N PHE A 3 23.60 58.69 -5.37
CA PHE A 3 23.58 57.55 -4.42
C PHE A 3 22.20 57.29 -3.77
N GLN A 4 21.34 58.31 -3.64
CA GLN A 4 19.99 58.15 -3.09
C GLN A 4 18.98 57.58 -4.10
N TRP A 5 19.22 57.77 -5.40
CA TRP A 5 18.39 57.20 -6.47
C TRP A 5 18.61 55.70 -6.62
N ILE A 6 19.88 55.24 -6.52
CA ILE A 6 20.22 53.82 -6.58
C ILE A 6 19.63 53.04 -5.39
N ARG A 7 19.64 53.62 -4.18
CA ARG A 7 19.00 53.02 -2.99
C ARG A 7 17.49 52.90 -3.11
N ARG A 8 16.83 53.88 -3.74
CA ARG A 8 15.37 53.85 -3.97
C ARG A 8 14.98 52.85 -5.07
N ALA A 9 15.80 52.71 -6.11
CA ALA A 9 15.59 51.73 -7.16
C ALA A 9 15.79 50.28 -6.65
N LEU A 10 16.80 50.04 -5.81
CA LEU A 10 17.04 48.71 -5.21
C LEU A 10 15.93 48.28 -4.24
N MET A 11 15.35 49.21 -3.49
CA MET A 11 14.20 48.94 -2.61
C MET A 11 12.92 48.60 -3.40
N ALA A 12 12.70 49.21 -4.56
CA ALA A 12 11.54 48.94 -5.42
C ALA A 12 11.64 47.56 -6.11
N LEU A 13 12.84 47.12 -6.51
CA LEU A 13 13.04 45.78 -7.09
C LEU A 13 12.90 44.64 -6.06
N ALA A 14 13.24 44.89 -4.79
CA ALA A 14 13.06 43.89 -3.73
C ALA A 14 11.59 43.63 -3.38
N SER A 15 10.70 44.60 -3.62
CA SER A 15 9.25 44.42 -3.40
C SER A 15 8.59 43.55 -4.48
N VAL A 16 9.14 43.55 -5.70
CA VAL A 16 8.62 42.78 -6.84
C VAL A 16 9.02 41.30 -6.74
N SER A 17 10.19 40.99 -6.20
CA SER A 17 10.63 39.59 -5.99
C SER A 17 9.88 38.87 -4.86
N LEU A 18 9.35 39.59 -3.86
CA LEU A 18 8.48 39.02 -2.82
C LEU A 18 7.07 38.68 -3.36
N LEU A 19 6.57 39.43 -4.34
CA LEU A 19 5.30 39.12 -5.03
C LEU A 19 5.44 37.95 -6.02
N ALA A 20 6.65 37.70 -6.54
CA ALA A 20 6.92 36.54 -7.40
C ALA A 20 6.97 35.20 -6.62
N LEU A 21 7.19 35.23 -5.31
CA LEU A 21 7.13 34.03 -4.45
C LEU A 21 5.70 33.65 -4.03
N ALA A 22 4.74 34.58 -4.11
CA ALA A 22 3.32 34.28 -3.94
C ALA A 22 2.73 33.51 -5.16
N GLY A 23 3.52 33.36 -6.23
CA GLY A 23 3.21 32.55 -7.41
C GLY A 23 3.39 31.03 -7.22
N CYS A 24 3.96 30.57 -6.10
CA CYS A 24 3.68 29.23 -5.58
C CYS A 24 2.29 29.23 -4.92
N GLY A 25 1.31 29.69 -5.71
CA GLY A 25 -0.09 29.72 -5.38
C GLY A 25 -0.54 28.30 -5.13
N SER A 26 -0.99 28.08 -3.90
CA SER A 26 -2.02 27.13 -3.49
C SER A 26 -2.55 26.29 -4.66
N SER A 27 -2.11 25.05 -4.78
CA SER A 27 -2.87 24.07 -5.55
C SER A 27 -4.27 24.03 -4.97
N THR A 28 -5.28 24.42 -5.75
CA THR A 28 -6.67 24.15 -5.38
C THR A 28 -6.87 22.64 -5.56
N THR A 29 -7.28 21.96 -4.49
CA THR A 29 -7.69 20.57 -4.61
C THR A 29 -9.02 20.54 -5.35
N GLU A 30 -8.99 20.37 -6.67
CA GLU A 30 -10.18 20.32 -7.53
C GLU A 30 -11.22 19.30 -7.06
N SER A 31 -10.75 18.20 -6.44
CA SER A 31 -11.59 17.22 -5.74
C SER A 31 -10.79 16.58 -4.62
N GLN A 32 -11.10 16.91 -3.36
CA GLN A 32 -10.46 16.28 -2.21
C GLN A 32 -10.99 14.87 -2.03
N PHE A 33 -10.10 13.88 -2.09
CA PHE A 33 -10.46 12.52 -1.71
C PHE A 33 -10.70 12.46 -0.20
N VAL A 34 -11.92 12.15 0.20
CA VAL A 34 -12.33 11.99 1.60
C VAL A 34 -12.81 10.55 1.79
N PRO A 35 -11.88 9.61 2.06
CA PRO A 35 -12.25 8.23 2.27
C PRO A 35 -13.09 8.04 3.53
N THR A 36 -14.00 7.08 3.52
CA THR A 36 -14.85 6.73 4.67
C THR A 36 -14.31 5.55 5.47
N ARG A 37 -13.46 4.72 4.86
CA ARG A 37 -12.76 3.59 5.50
C ARG A 37 -11.55 3.19 4.68
N ALA A 38 -10.61 2.51 5.34
CA ALA A 38 -9.46 1.89 4.70
C ALA A 38 -9.65 0.37 4.68
N ILE A 39 -9.26 -0.28 3.60
CA ILE A 39 -9.30 -1.73 3.43
C ILE A 39 -7.90 -2.16 3.01
N ALA A 40 -7.32 -3.15 3.69
CA ALA A 40 -5.96 -3.60 3.39
C ALA A 40 -5.94 -5.10 3.05
N PHE A 41 -5.21 -5.44 2.00
CA PHE A 41 -4.91 -6.81 1.58
C PHE A 41 -3.41 -6.96 1.40
N GLY A 42 -2.86 -8.10 1.78
CA GLY A 42 -1.44 -8.35 1.58
C GLY A 42 -0.84 -9.35 2.55
N ASP A 43 0.45 -9.19 2.80
CA ASP A 43 1.22 -10.08 3.65
C ASP A 43 1.67 -9.40 4.96
N ALA A 44 2.81 -9.84 5.50
CA ALA A 44 3.40 -9.36 6.75
C ALA A 44 3.59 -7.83 6.79
N PHE A 45 3.91 -7.19 5.66
CA PHE A 45 4.16 -5.73 5.63
C PHE A 45 2.89 -4.90 5.88
N SER A 46 1.73 -5.51 5.70
CA SER A 46 0.42 -4.87 5.88
C SER A 46 -0.39 -5.46 7.04
N ASP A 47 0.10 -6.54 7.66
CA ASP A 47 -0.57 -7.24 8.76
C ASP A 47 -0.54 -6.39 10.06
N VAL A 48 -1.74 -6.05 10.53
CA VAL A 48 -1.98 -5.23 11.72
C VAL A 48 -2.39 -6.05 12.95
N GLY A 49 -2.17 -7.36 12.93
CA GLY A 49 -2.46 -8.27 14.03
C GLY A 49 -3.52 -9.31 13.69
N GLN A 50 -3.60 -9.75 12.44
CA GLN A 50 -4.64 -10.65 11.95
C GLN A 50 -4.67 -11.98 12.72
N THR A 51 -3.50 -12.44 13.20
CA THR A 51 -3.33 -13.65 14.03
C THR A 51 -3.03 -13.35 15.50
N GLY A 52 -3.25 -12.11 15.95
CA GLY A 52 -3.00 -11.66 17.33
C GLY A 52 -1.62 -11.00 17.55
N ALA A 53 -0.74 -11.02 16.55
CA ALA A 53 0.54 -10.30 16.55
C ALA A 53 0.83 -9.69 15.18
N LYS A 54 1.58 -8.58 15.17
CA LYS A 54 2.04 -7.87 13.97
C LYS A 54 3.44 -8.33 13.59
N TYR A 55 3.78 -8.24 12.31
CA TYR A 55 5.14 -8.47 11.78
C TYR A 55 6.01 -7.21 11.87
N THR A 56 5.93 -6.55 13.03
CA THR A 56 6.65 -5.34 13.40
C THR A 56 6.62 -5.21 14.93
N VAL A 57 6.97 -4.06 15.49
CA VAL A 57 6.88 -3.83 16.93
C VAL A 57 5.41 -3.96 17.39
N ASN A 58 5.18 -4.86 18.35
CA ASN A 58 3.87 -5.18 18.92
C ASN A 58 3.54 -4.25 20.10
N ASP A 59 3.35 -2.98 19.80
CA ASP A 59 2.92 -1.95 20.74
C ASP A 59 1.66 -1.22 20.23
N THR A 60 1.30 -0.13 20.90
CA THR A 60 0.14 0.70 20.55
C THR A 60 0.39 1.67 19.40
N SER A 61 1.60 1.69 18.83
CA SER A 61 1.96 2.61 17.75
C SER A 61 1.58 2.08 16.36
N THR A 62 1.62 2.98 15.38
CA THR A 62 1.27 2.71 13.99
C THR A 62 2.55 2.34 13.23
N ASN A 63 2.72 1.05 12.94
CA ASN A 63 4.01 0.50 12.50
C ASN A 63 3.99 -0.24 11.15
N THR A 64 2.85 -0.23 10.45
CA THR A 64 2.75 -0.75 9.07
C THR A 64 2.46 0.40 8.13
N TRP A 65 2.93 0.31 6.88
CA TRP A 65 2.69 1.38 5.89
C TRP A 65 1.19 1.63 5.71
N GLY A 66 0.39 0.56 5.64
CA GLY A 66 -1.03 0.67 5.42
C GLY A 66 -1.76 1.34 6.58
N ALA A 67 -1.37 1.03 7.82
CA ALA A 67 -1.90 1.71 9.00
C ALA A 67 -1.46 3.17 9.05
N THR A 68 -0.22 3.50 8.65
CA THR A 68 0.27 4.88 8.57
C THR A 68 -0.53 5.72 7.57
N VAL A 69 -0.80 5.19 6.37
CA VAL A 69 -1.63 5.87 5.37
C VAL A 69 -3.06 6.05 5.89
N ALA A 70 -3.67 5.00 6.47
CA ALA A 70 -5.02 5.09 7.04
C ALA A 70 -5.12 6.13 8.16
N THR A 71 -4.17 6.17 9.08
CA THR A 71 -4.09 7.17 10.16
C THR A 71 -3.95 8.59 9.60
N GLY A 72 -3.23 8.78 8.49
CA GLY A 72 -3.14 10.06 7.79
C GLY A 72 -4.49 10.60 7.31
N TYR A 73 -5.46 9.70 7.04
CA TYR A 73 -6.85 10.03 6.73
C TYR A 73 -7.79 9.95 7.93
N LEU A 74 -7.26 9.79 9.15
CA LEU A 74 -8.03 9.59 10.39
C LEU A 74 -8.93 8.34 10.38
N LEU A 75 -8.50 7.29 9.68
CA LEU A 75 -9.22 6.02 9.57
C LEU A 75 -8.63 4.94 10.48
N ALA A 76 -9.48 4.04 10.95
CA ALA A 76 -9.05 2.88 11.72
C ALA A 76 -8.33 1.83 10.86
N SER A 77 -7.39 1.11 11.47
CA SER A 77 -6.64 -0.01 10.90
C SER A 77 -6.83 -1.30 11.69
N THR A 78 -8.09 -1.64 11.97
CA THR A 78 -8.45 -2.83 12.75
C THR A 78 -8.36 -4.09 11.88
N PRO A 79 -7.72 -5.19 12.36
CA PRO A 79 -7.68 -6.44 11.64
C PRO A 79 -9.09 -7.05 11.47
N ALA A 80 -9.29 -7.77 10.38
CA ALA A 80 -10.57 -8.41 10.08
C ALA A 80 -10.97 -9.46 11.14
N SER A 81 -10.00 -10.11 11.79
CA SER A 81 -10.25 -11.04 12.90
C SER A 81 -10.85 -10.36 14.14
N ALA A 82 -10.72 -9.04 14.25
CA ALA A 82 -11.33 -8.21 15.30
C ALA A 82 -12.51 -7.37 14.77
N GLY A 83 -13.08 -7.73 13.62
CA GLY A 83 -14.23 -7.05 13.02
C GLY A 83 -13.89 -5.82 12.17
N GLY A 84 -12.61 -5.61 11.84
CA GLY A 84 -12.18 -4.54 10.95
C GLY A 84 -12.10 -4.94 9.47
N THR A 85 -11.33 -4.18 8.70
CA THR A 85 -11.22 -4.28 7.23
C THR A 85 -9.79 -4.48 6.74
N PHE A 86 -8.85 -4.74 7.64
CA PHE A 86 -7.48 -5.10 7.28
C PHE A 86 -7.37 -6.62 7.29
N TYR A 87 -7.31 -7.21 6.10
CA TYR A 87 -7.31 -8.66 5.87
C TYR A 87 -5.90 -9.23 5.66
N ALA A 88 -4.90 -8.36 5.50
CA ALA A 88 -3.51 -8.76 5.33
C ALA A 88 -3.08 -9.74 6.43
N THR A 89 -2.48 -10.85 6.02
CA THR A 89 -2.05 -11.92 6.92
C THR A 89 -0.60 -12.24 6.63
N GLY A 90 0.23 -12.30 7.67
CA GLY A 90 1.63 -12.67 7.53
C GLY A 90 1.89 -13.91 6.68
N ASN A 91 2.98 -13.89 5.92
CA ASN A 91 3.42 -14.94 4.98
C ASN A 91 2.48 -15.21 3.80
N ALA A 92 1.35 -14.51 3.67
CA ALA A 92 0.39 -14.74 2.60
C ALA A 92 1.01 -14.55 1.22
N ARG A 93 0.84 -15.55 0.36
CA ARG A 93 1.17 -15.47 -1.06
C ARG A 93 -0.01 -14.89 -1.84
N VAL A 94 0.23 -14.49 -3.08
CA VAL A 94 -0.81 -13.88 -3.92
C VAL A 94 -1.96 -14.86 -4.21
N THR A 95 -1.62 -16.06 -4.68
CA THR A 95 -2.59 -17.07 -5.15
C THR A 95 -2.36 -18.48 -4.62
N LEU A 96 -1.15 -18.80 -4.14
CA LEU A 96 -0.73 -20.18 -3.92
C LEU A 96 -0.60 -20.53 -2.43
N HIS A 97 -0.85 -21.80 -2.14
CA HIS A 97 -0.54 -22.45 -0.87
C HIS A 97 0.61 -23.46 -1.03
N PRO A 98 1.31 -23.85 0.06
CA PRO A 98 1.25 -23.21 1.36
C PRO A 98 1.85 -21.80 1.33
N ASP A 99 1.70 -21.06 2.42
CA ASP A 99 2.32 -19.77 2.62
C ASP A 99 3.86 -19.85 2.65
N ALA A 100 4.54 -18.71 2.76
CA ALA A 100 6.00 -18.68 2.77
C ALA A 100 6.66 -19.42 3.95
N ALA A 101 5.91 -19.72 5.01
CA ALA A 101 6.36 -20.48 6.18
C ALA A 101 5.89 -21.95 6.17
N GLY A 102 5.21 -22.40 5.11
CA GLY A 102 4.71 -23.77 4.99
C GLY A 102 3.35 -24.04 5.63
N ASN A 103 2.62 -23.01 6.06
CA ASN A 103 1.27 -23.14 6.58
C ASN A 103 0.22 -23.12 5.45
N ALA A 104 -0.58 -24.18 5.36
CA ALA A 104 -1.64 -24.33 4.34
C ALA A 104 -2.96 -23.62 4.69
N ALA A 105 -3.09 -23.07 5.90
CA ALA A 105 -4.31 -22.40 6.36
C ALA A 105 -4.26 -20.87 6.23
N THR A 106 -3.08 -20.29 5.94
CA THR A 106 -2.91 -18.85 5.80
C THR A 106 -3.61 -18.35 4.53
N PRO A 107 -4.62 -17.47 4.62
CA PRO A 107 -5.35 -17.01 3.45
C PRO A 107 -4.44 -16.21 2.50
N THR A 108 -4.42 -16.63 1.23
CA THR A 108 -3.79 -15.90 0.14
C THR A 108 -4.44 -14.53 -0.06
N ILE A 109 -3.76 -13.61 -0.74
CA ILE A 109 -4.33 -12.28 -1.07
C ILE A 109 -5.62 -12.43 -1.87
N THR A 110 -5.70 -13.44 -2.74
CA THR A 110 -6.91 -13.78 -3.51
C THR A 110 -8.07 -14.18 -2.59
N GLU A 111 -7.81 -14.98 -1.55
CA GLU A 111 -8.81 -15.38 -0.56
C GLU A 111 -9.20 -14.23 0.35
N GLN A 112 -8.26 -13.37 0.75
CA GLN A 112 -8.53 -12.14 1.52
C GLN A 112 -9.51 -11.21 0.78
N ILE A 113 -9.28 -10.95 -0.51
CA ILE A 113 -10.18 -10.14 -1.34
C ILE A 113 -11.55 -10.81 -1.51
N THR A 114 -11.57 -12.14 -1.62
CA THR A 114 -12.82 -12.91 -1.71
C THR A 114 -13.61 -12.81 -0.40
N ALA A 115 -12.94 -12.91 0.75
CA ALA A 115 -13.56 -12.78 2.06
C ALA A 115 -14.17 -11.38 2.27
N PHE A 116 -13.45 -10.31 1.88
CA PHE A 116 -14.00 -8.96 1.87
C PHE A 116 -15.25 -8.86 0.99
N SER A 117 -15.18 -9.40 -0.23
CA SER A 117 -16.27 -9.33 -1.22
C SER A 117 -17.51 -10.14 -0.81
N ALA A 118 -17.35 -11.13 0.07
CA ALA A 118 -18.46 -11.91 0.61
C ALA A 118 -19.25 -11.15 1.69
N GLY A 119 -18.58 -10.26 2.45
CA GLY A 119 -19.20 -9.48 3.52
C GLY A 119 -19.46 -8.02 3.18
N SER A 120 -18.87 -7.50 2.10
CA SER A 120 -18.95 -6.09 1.72
C SER A 120 -18.66 -5.90 0.22
N SER A 121 -18.71 -4.66 -0.24
CA SER A 121 -18.34 -4.30 -1.61
C SER A 121 -17.52 -3.01 -1.58
N SER A 122 -16.63 -2.84 -2.56
CA SER A 122 -15.87 -1.61 -2.72
C SER A 122 -16.78 -0.45 -3.12
N THR A 123 -16.47 0.73 -2.60
CA THR A 123 -17.14 1.98 -2.97
C THR A 123 -16.15 3.01 -3.45
N LYS A 124 -16.65 4.08 -4.09
CA LYS A 124 -15.82 5.21 -4.52
C LYS A 124 -15.11 5.96 -3.39
N ASN A 125 -15.54 5.77 -2.14
CA ASN A 125 -14.95 6.41 -0.95
C ASN A 125 -14.07 5.45 -0.15
N ASP A 126 -13.80 4.24 -0.65
CA ASP A 126 -12.89 3.32 0.02
C ASP A 126 -11.44 3.65 -0.36
N LEU A 127 -10.56 3.77 0.63
CA LEU A 127 -9.11 3.72 0.43
C LEU A 127 -8.68 2.24 0.47
N ILE A 128 -8.22 1.71 -0.65
CA ILE A 128 -7.82 0.30 -0.76
C ILE A 128 -6.30 0.23 -0.84
N LEU A 129 -5.71 -0.55 0.06
CA LEU A 129 -4.28 -0.73 0.22
C LEU A 129 -3.98 -2.17 -0.15
N VAL A 130 -3.13 -2.36 -1.15
CA VAL A 130 -2.74 -3.69 -1.62
C VAL A 130 -1.24 -3.77 -1.58
N GLU A 131 -0.73 -4.85 -1.03
CA GLU A 131 0.69 -5.17 -0.99
C GLU A 131 0.84 -6.68 -1.17
N GLY A 132 1.93 -7.13 -1.79
CA GLY A 132 2.19 -8.56 -1.89
C GLY A 132 3.32 -8.91 -2.85
N GLY A 133 3.77 -10.15 -2.74
CA GLY A 133 4.80 -10.74 -3.62
C GLY A 133 6.08 -11.13 -2.89
N TYR A 134 6.37 -10.60 -1.69
CA TYR A 134 7.53 -11.03 -0.89
C TYR A 134 7.44 -12.51 -0.53
N SER A 135 6.27 -12.92 -0.03
CA SER A 135 6.01 -14.31 0.34
C SER A 135 6.12 -15.27 -0.85
N ASP A 136 5.78 -14.81 -2.06
CA ASP A 136 6.01 -15.59 -3.27
C ASP A 136 7.50 -15.71 -3.59
N ILE A 137 8.27 -14.63 -3.52
CA ILE A 137 9.72 -14.69 -3.74
C ILE A 137 10.39 -15.64 -2.75
N ILE A 138 10.05 -15.55 -1.45
CA ILE A 138 10.58 -16.45 -0.42
C ILE A 138 10.25 -17.92 -0.76
N ALA A 139 8.99 -18.21 -1.12
CA ALA A 139 8.58 -19.55 -1.51
C ALA A 139 9.31 -20.06 -2.76
N GLN A 140 9.52 -19.19 -3.76
CA GLN A 140 10.26 -19.56 -4.98
C GLN A 140 11.76 -19.79 -4.68
N VAL A 141 12.41 -18.94 -3.90
CA VAL A 141 13.81 -19.16 -3.50
C VAL A 141 13.96 -20.44 -2.68
N ALA A 142 13.02 -20.73 -1.76
CA ALA A 142 13.01 -21.98 -1.01
C ALA A 142 12.86 -23.20 -1.93
N ALA A 143 11.96 -23.13 -2.92
CA ALA A 143 11.76 -24.19 -3.91
C ALA A 143 13.00 -24.43 -4.78
N LEU A 144 13.72 -23.37 -5.15
CA LEU A 144 14.98 -23.45 -5.89
C LEU A 144 16.06 -24.15 -5.03
N ASN A 145 16.22 -23.73 -3.78
CA ASN A 145 17.18 -24.31 -2.85
C ASN A 145 16.89 -25.79 -2.55
N ALA A 146 15.62 -26.18 -2.56
CA ALA A 146 15.18 -27.57 -2.41
C ALA A 146 15.36 -28.42 -3.68
N GLY A 147 15.78 -27.83 -4.81
CA GLY A 147 15.92 -28.52 -6.09
C GLY A 147 14.59 -28.87 -6.77
N SER A 148 13.49 -28.27 -6.31
CA SER A 148 12.14 -28.50 -6.86
C SER A 148 11.82 -27.61 -8.08
N GLN A 149 12.69 -26.63 -8.37
CA GLN A 149 12.66 -25.85 -9.60
C GLN A 149 14.08 -25.45 -10.05
N THR A 150 14.20 -24.98 -11.29
CA THR A 150 15.47 -24.49 -11.86
C THR A 150 15.63 -22.97 -11.74
N ASN A 151 16.86 -22.49 -11.96
CA ASN A 151 17.17 -21.06 -12.00
C ASN A 151 16.39 -20.31 -13.10
N GLU A 152 16.07 -20.97 -14.21
CA GLU A 152 15.27 -20.40 -15.29
C GLU A 152 13.77 -20.37 -14.97
N GLN A 153 13.29 -21.31 -14.15
CA GLN A 153 11.88 -21.38 -13.74
C GLN A 153 11.53 -20.34 -12.67
N MET A 154 12.42 -20.11 -11.72
CA MET A 154 12.20 -19.18 -10.60
C MET A 154 11.75 -17.77 -11.05
N PRO A 155 12.46 -17.04 -11.94
CA PRO A 155 12.03 -15.71 -12.35
C PRO A 155 10.69 -15.71 -13.11
N ASN A 156 10.38 -16.79 -13.85
CA ASN A 156 9.09 -16.93 -14.52
C ASN A 156 7.95 -17.09 -13.50
N ASN A 157 8.17 -17.87 -12.44
CA ASN A 157 7.20 -18.08 -11.36
C ASN A 157 7.00 -16.81 -10.51
N VAL A 158 8.07 -16.08 -10.20
CA VAL A 158 7.98 -14.76 -9.56
C VAL A 158 7.21 -13.78 -10.45
N GLY A 159 7.52 -13.76 -11.75
CA GLY A 159 6.78 -12.95 -12.72
C GLY A 159 5.29 -13.33 -12.81
N GLN A 160 4.95 -14.60 -12.62
CA GLN A 160 3.56 -15.04 -12.56
C GLN A 160 2.84 -14.51 -11.33
N ALA A 161 3.45 -14.58 -10.14
CA ALA A 161 2.87 -14.00 -8.92
C ALA A 161 2.61 -12.49 -9.08
N ALA A 162 3.51 -11.75 -9.73
CA ALA A 162 3.30 -10.33 -10.03
C ALA A 162 2.11 -10.09 -10.98
N ARG A 163 1.96 -10.91 -12.03
CA ARG A 163 0.79 -10.85 -12.94
C ARG A 163 -0.51 -11.16 -12.21
N ASP A 164 -0.49 -12.12 -11.29
CA ASP A 164 -1.63 -12.50 -10.47
C ASP A 164 -2.02 -11.38 -9.51
N LEU A 165 -1.06 -10.67 -8.91
CA LEU A 165 -1.34 -9.52 -8.04
C LEU A 165 -2.00 -8.39 -8.84
N GLY A 166 -1.48 -8.11 -10.04
CA GLY A 166 -2.12 -7.19 -10.97
C GLY A 166 -3.54 -7.62 -11.38
N ALA A 167 -3.80 -8.92 -11.47
CA ALA A 167 -5.16 -9.44 -11.72
C ALA A 167 -6.08 -9.19 -10.52
N GLN A 168 -5.59 -9.32 -9.29
CA GLN A 168 -6.36 -8.98 -8.08
C GLN A 168 -6.69 -7.48 -8.01
N VAL A 169 -5.75 -6.60 -8.37
CA VAL A 169 -6.04 -5.16 -8.46
C VAL A 169 -7.11 -4.87 -9.52
N ARG A 170 -7.03 -5.49 -10.71
CA ARG A 170 -8.09 -5.37 -11.73
C ARG A 170 -9.44 -5.87 -11.24
N ARG A 171 -9.46 -6.96 -10.46
CA ARG A 171 -10.67 -7.50 -9.84
C ARG A 171 -11.32 -6.48 -8.91
N ILE A 172 -10.52 -5.79 -8.08
CA ILE A 172 -11.01 -4.72 -7.19
C ILE A 172 -11.59 -3.55 -8.00
N VAL A 173 -10.91 -3.13 -9.07
CA VAL A 173 -11.40 -2.05 -9.95
C VAL A 173 -12.73 -2.42 -10.61
N ASN A 174 -12.83 -3.64 -11.15
CA ASN A 174 -14.06 -4.13 -11.77
C ASN A 174 -15.22 -4.26 -10.76
N ALA A 175 -14.92 -4.40 -9.47
CA ALA A 175 -15.90 -4.40 -8.38
C ALA A 175 -16.25 -3.00 -7.87
N GLY A 176 -15.75 -1.93 -8.50
CA GLY A 176 -16.09 -0.53 -8.17
C GLY A 176 -15.06 0.19 -7.29
N GLY A 177 -13.94 -0.44 -6.96
CA GLY A 177 -12.84 0.23 -6.25
C GLY A 177 -12.13 1.25 -7.14
N SER A 178 -12.03 2.51 -6.70
CA SER A 178 -11.45 3.60 -7.50
C SER A 178 -10.19 4.24 -6.91
N HIS A 179 -9.89 4.00 -5.63
CA HIS A 179 -8.74 4.58 -4.94
C HIS A 179 -7.88 3.47 -4.34
N ILE A 180 -6.93 2.99 -5.13
CA ILE A 180 -6.08 1.84 -4.80
C ILE A 180 -4.62 2.29 -4.74
N ALA A 181 -3.97 2.09 -3.60
CA ALA A 181 -2.52 2.15 -3.47
C ALA A 181 -1.98 0.72 -3.52
N LEU A 182 -1.13 0.43 -4.51
CA LEU A 182 -0.42 -0.84 -4.64
C LEU A 182 1.05 -0.63 -4.27
N MET A 183 1.52 -1.36 -3.26
CA MET A 183 2.93 -1.48 -2.93
C MET A 183 3.46 -2.80 -3.50
N GLY A 184 4.47 -2.71 -4.36
CA GLY A 184 5.21 -3.87 -4.84
C GLY A 184 6.33 -4.29 -3.88
N VAL A 185 7.15 -5.20 -4.35
CA VAL A 185 8.34 -5.68 -3.63
C VAL A 185 9.45 -4.61 -3.69
N TYR A 186 10.11 -4.32 -2.57
CA TYR A 186 11.35 -3.54 -2.54
C TYR A 186 12.51 -4.35 -3.11
N ASP A 187 13.64 -3.69 -3.37
CA ASP A 187 14.84 -4.35 -3.88
C ASP A 187 15.45 -5.28 -2.81
N LEU A 188 15.33 -6.59 -3.01
CA LEU A 188 15.70 -7.66 -2.05
C LEU A 188 17.14 -8.13 -2.21
#